data_AF-A0AAN9HS14-F1
#
_entry.id   AF-A0AAN9HS14-F1
#
_cell.length_a   1.000
_cell.length_b   1.000
_cell.length_c   1.000
_cell.angle_alpha   90.00
_cell.angle_beta   90.00
_cell.angle_gamma   90.00
#
_symmetry.space_group_name_H-M   'P 1'
#
loop_
_entity.id
_entity.type
_entity.pdbx_description
1 polymer ?
#
loop_
_entity_poly.entity_id
_entity_poly.type
_entity_poly.pdbx_seq_one_letter_code
_entity_poly.pdbx_strand_id
1 'polypeptide(L)'
;MIGAQLFFYLADEGGNALDVNLNAHKGSLLASGSRSDIGDWQLHLKSMDDVELHYCGFYTLNFHNLSDLVEENLASRIKKHGLQLSDSSVDSPNVLVFQIIGGFPFTTDIVLISGTSSESSRIEERVNYLTDSESITVGKAAIGNLLGGIGYFYGQSKIALPRIPDLKEQVDILSYWPAELYTAVPSRPGFPRGFLWDEGFHQLLIWRWDIHISLDIIGHWLDLMNIDGWIPREQILGAEALSRVPEEYVPQHPTNGNPPTLLLALSDIVSGLKDNKFTAMDRNDISLFLNHAFVRLEAWFQWFNTTQSVMFFEIVTSKDNTLSSGLDDYPRASHPSNDERHLDIRCWMFLAADCINSIEDLLNKETKPDKNYGSTAKLLSDLDLLNQIHFDDAYGAYFDFGNHTEKVELKWREVDVGHNNTTWELVRVFLEKPELRFVPHIGYVSLFPFIARIIPPESWILEKQLELISNSSLFWTNYGLRSLAKTREWAISGHSQSSVHRIEKQFNQFQGEHKESLYWGTYRPQVYLGIRARTPQSLIAGLMWINERDNKYQLRHVCKHEDELSTYGWTKHNGRDFGHQVLADHAMILTTVFLKSKGAGSGYGGDWAVRIDGQIDK
;
A
#
# COMPACT_ATOMS: atom_id res chain seq x y z
N MET A 1 30.40 19.59 4.27
CA MET A 1 31.10 19.82 2.98
C MET A 1 30.43 21.00 2.29
N ILE A 2 31.01 21.51 1.18
CA ILE A 2 30.46 22.68 0.45
C ILE A 2 29.66 22.26 -0.81
N GLY A 3 29.85 21.02 -1.28
CA GLY A 3 29.09 20.44 -2.38
C GLY A 3 28.14 19.32 -1.92
N ALA A 4 27.16 19.02 -2.77
CA ALA A 4 26.27 17.88 -2.66
C ALA A 4 27.03 16.57 -2.85
N GLN A 5 26.54 15.52 -2.20
CA GLN A 5 27.08 14.16 -2.24
C GLN A 5 25.94 13.22 -2.67
N LEU A 6 25.65 13.18 -3.97
CA LEU A 6 24.58 12.34 -4.55
C LEU A 6 25.14 11.00 -5.01
N PHE A 7 24.30 9.97 -5.01
CA PHE A 7 24.59 8.64 -5.55
C PHE A 7 23.37 8.15 -6.33
N PHE A 8 23.52 7.89 -7.63
CA PHE A 8 22.47 7.26 -8.42
C PHE A 8 22.87 5.82 -8.76
N TYR A 9 22.00 4.86 -8.49
CA TYR A 9 22.26 3.45 -8.77
C TYR A 9 21.43 2.94 -9.95
N LEU A 10 21.92 1.90 -10.59
CA LEU A 10 21.23 1.04 -11.55
C LEU A 10 21.54 -0.43 -11.19
N ALA A 11 20.53 -1.29 -11.12
CA ALA A 11 20.70 -2.69 -10.71
C ALA A 11 19.74 -3.63 -11.45
N ASP A 12 20.22 -4.79 -11.88
CA ASP A 12 19.43 -5.83 -12.55
C ASP A 12 19.09 -6.98 -11.59
N GLU A 13 17.81 -7.15 -11.30
CA GLU A 13 17.30 -8.19 -10.38
C GLU A 13 17.26 -9.59 -10.99
N GLY A 14 17.52 -9.72 -12.29
CA GLY A 14 17.82 -11.00 -12.94
C GLY A 14 19.24 -11.47 -12.65
N GLY A 15 20.10 -10.61 -12.09
CA GLY A 15 21.52 -10.89 -11.88
C GLY A 15 22.34 -10.75 -13.17
N ASN A 16 21.81 -10.09 -14.21
CA ASN A 16 22.52 -9.86 -15.46
C ASN A 16 23.65 -8.83 -15.27
N ALA A 17 24.76 -9.01 -15.99
CA ALA A 17 25.88 -8.08 -15.93
C ALA A 17 25.55 -6.73 -16.60
N LEU A 18 26.09 -5.65 -16.05
CA LEU A 18 25.94 -4.27 -16.51
C LEU A 18 27.30 -3.74 -17.00
N ASP A 19 27.35 -3.21 -18.23
CA ASP A 19 28.59 -2.69 -18.81
C ASP A 19 28.84 -1.23 -18.37
N VAL A 20 29.86 -1.01 -17.54
CA VAL A 20 30.34 0.34 -17.20
C VAL A 20 30.98 0.99 -18.42
N ASN A 21 30.51 2.19 -18.76
CA ASN A 21 31.12 3.03 -19.79
C ASN A 21 31.38 4.41 -19.19
N LEU A 22 32.61 4.93 -19.24
CA LEU A 22 32.97 6.21 -18.61
C LEU A 22 33.71 7.13 -19.58
N ASN A 23 32.96 7.63 -20.57
CA ASN A 23 33.45 8.66 -21.50
C ASN A 23 33.10 10.06 -20.94
N ALA A 24 34.01 10.62 -20.15
CA ALA A 24 33.80 11.82 -19.31
C ALA A 24 33.81 13.17 -20.07
N HIS A 25 32.84 13.41 -20.95
CA HIS A 25 32.51 14.71 -21.53
C HIS A 25 30.98 14.94 -21.53
N LYS A 26 30.52 16.19 -21.76
CA LYS A 26 29.10 16.60 -21.61
C LYS A 26 28.13 15.68 -22.36
N GLY A 27 27.23 15.03 -21.62
CA GLY A 27 26.38 13.96 -22.13
C GLY A 27 27.08 12.60 -22.07
N SER A 28 27.63 12.25 -20.91
CA SER A 28 28.41 11.02 -20.73
C SER A 28 27.47 9.82 -20.58
N LEU A 29 27.59 8.87 -21.51
CA LEU A 29 27.18 7.49 -21.27
C LEU A 29 27.86 7.00 -19.97
N LEU A 30 27.08 6.41 -19.07
CA LEU A 30 27.50 5.83 -17.78
C LEU A 30 27.49 4.29 -17.80
N ALA A 31 26.45 3.72 -18.41
CA ALA A 31 26.24 2.28 -18.45
C ALA A 31 25.46 1.86 -19.70
N SER A 32 25.62 0.60 -20.10
CA SER A 32 24.79 -0.04 -21.12
C SER A 32 24.50 -1.50 -20.76
N GLY A 33 23.56 -2.08 -21.48
CA GLY A 33 23.29 -3.52 -21.45
C GLY A 33 22.19 -3.90 -22.43
N SER A 34 21.73 -5.14 -22.34
CA SER A 34 20.61 -5.64 -23.13
C SER A 34 19.73 -6.55 -22.29
N ARG A 35 18.41 -6.51 -22.52
CA ARG A 35 17.42 -7.37 -21.85
C ARG A 35 16.36 -7.84 -22.84
N SER A 36 15.76 -9.00 -22.55
CA SER A 36 14.74 -9.62 -23.40
C SER A 36 13.40 -8.88 -23.45
N ASP A 37 13.13 -7.98 -22.50
CA ASP A 37 11.91 -7.17 -22.45
C ASP A 37 12.09 -5.79 -23.12
N ILE A 38 13.13 -5.03 -22.76
CA ILE A 38 13.36 -3.66 -23.27
C ILE A 38 14.33 -3.55 -24.45
N GLY A 39 15.03 -4.63 -24.79
CA GLY A 39 16.10 -4.64 -25.80
C GLY A 39 17.41 -4.04 -25.28
N ASP A 40 18.24 -3.55 -26.21
CA ASP A 40 19.48 -2.82 -25.88
C ASP A 40 19.14 -1.46 -25.26
N TRP A 41 19.84 -1.10 -24.18
CA TRP A 41 19.60 0.13 -23.43
C TRP A 41 20.89 0.82 -22.99
N GLN A 42 20.79 2.11 -22.70
CA GLN A 42 21.89 2.97 -22.25
C GLN A 42 21.45 3.94 -21.16
N LEU A 43 22.28 4.14 -20.14
CA LEU A 43 22.12 5.16 -19.09
C LEU A 43 23.11 6.31 -19.35
N HIS A 44 22.61 7.55 -19.37
CA HIS A 44 23.36 8.77 -19.66
C HIS A 44 23.25 9.78 -18.52
N LEU A 45 24.30 10.59 -18.33
CA LEU A 45 24.36 11.71 -17.40
C LEU A 45 24.61 13.03 -18.16
N LYS A 46 23.79 14.04 -17.88
CA LYS A 46 23.90 15.39 -18.43
C LYS A 46 23.71 16.43 -17.34
N SER A 47 24.82 16.92 -16.77
CA SER A 47 24.82 18.09 -15.91
C SER A 47 24.89 19.39 -16.71
N MET A 48 24.26 20.45 -16.18
CA MET A 48 24.47 21.82 -16.66
C MET A 48 25.77 22.42 -16.09
N ASP A 49 26.16 21.95 -14.90
CA ASP A 49 27.27 22.40 -14.08
C ASP A 49 28.47 21.42 -14.12
N ASP A 50 29.65 21.86 -13.68
CA ASP A 50 30.82 20.99 -13.52
C ASP A 50 30.65 20.08 -12.28
N VAL A 51 30.57 18.77 -12.51
CA VAL A 51 30.42 17.73 -11.47
C VAL A 51 31.57 16.73 -11.51
N GLU A 52 32.07 16.33 -10.34
CA GLU A 52 32.99 15.22 -10.16
C GLU A 52 32.18 13.90 -10.09
N LEU A 53 32.69 12.84 -10.72
CA LEU A 53 32.00 11.56 -10.89
C LEU A 53 32.90 10.42 -10.43
N HIS A 54 32.43 9.65 -9.44
CA HIS A 54 33.03 8.38 -9.03
C HIS A 54 32.05 7.22 -9.26
N TYR A 55 32.53 5.98 -9.22
CA TYR A 55 31.66 4.81 -9.38
C TYR A 55 32.07 3.61 -8.52
N CYS A 56 31.15 2.69 -8.30
CA CYS A 56 31.44 1.34 -7.83
C CYS A 56 30.48 0.31 -8.47
N GLY A 57 31.03 -0.82 -8.91
CA GLY A 57 30.26 -1.97 -9.40
C GLY A 57 30.25 -3.11 -8.39
N PHE A 58 29.06 -3.60 -8.05
CA PHE A 58 28.83 -4.68 -7.08
C PHE A 58 28.08 -5.86 -7.73
N TYR A 59 28.12 -7.02 -7.07
CA TYR A 59 27.23 -8.14 -7.36
C TYR A 59 26.40 -8.48 -6.12
N THR A 60 25.07 -8.45 -6.22
CA THR A 60 24.15 -8.84 -5.15
C THR A 60 22.76 -9.20 -5.70
N LEU A 61 22.09 -10.15 -5.05
CA LEU A 61 20.66 -10.43 -5.24
C LEU A 61 19.80 -9.91 -4.07
N ASN A 62 20.44 -9.28 -3.07
CA ASN A 62 19.83 -8.76 -1.85
C ASN A 62 19.73 -7.22 -1.91
N PHE A 63 18.89 -6.71 -2.81
CA PHE A 63 18.74 -5.27 -3.07
C PHE A 63 18.22 -4.44 -1.87
N HIS A 64 17.68 -5.12 -0.85
CA HIS A 64 17.33 -4.53 0.44
C HIS A 64 18.56 -4.03 1.23
N ASN A 65 19.74 -4.62 1.02
CA ASN A 65 21.01 -4.25 1.66
C ASN A 65 21.88 -3.31 0.79
N LEU A 66 21.30 -2.68 -0.24
CA LEU A 66 22.08 -1.87 -1.19
C LEU A 66 22.71 -0.63 -0.54
N SER A 67 22.08 -0.06 0.50
CA SER A 67 22.70 1.00 1.31
C SER A 67 23.97 0.52 2.01
N ASP A 68 23.91 -0.65 2.63
CA ASP A 68 24.99 -1.21 3.46
C ASP A 68 26.25 -1.43 2.62
N LEU A 69 26.10 -1.94 1.38
CA LEU A 69 27.19 -2.12 0.43
C LEU A 69 27.86 -0.79 0.02
N VAL A 70 27.09 0.29 -0.08
CA VAL A 70 27.61 1.64 -0.38
C VAL A 70 28.30 2.24 0.84
N GLU A 71 27.73 2.09 2.04
CA GLU A 71 28.36 2.54 3.29
C GLU A 71 29.67 1.78 3.59
N GLU A 72 29.73 0.46 3.38
CA GLU A 72 30.96 -0.33 3.50
C GLU A 72 32.06 0.14 2.52
N ASN A 73 31.70 0.42 1.26
CA ASN A 73 32.63 0.93 0.26
C ASN A 73 33.23 2.28 0.69
N LEU A 74 32.37 3.22 1.09
CA LEU A 74 32.77 4.55 1.56
C LEU A 74 33.61 4.47 2.84
N ALA A 75 33.23 3.63 3.81
CA ALA A 75 33.97 3.43 5.06
C ALA A 75 35.38 2.86 4.81
N SER A 76 35.58 2.08 3.75
CA SER A 76 36.91 1.59 3.35
C SER A 76 37.81 2.70 2.77
N ARG A 77 37.20 3.68 2.06
CA ARG A 77 37.89 4.80 1.38
C ARG A 77 38.18 5.99 2.29
N ILE A 78 37.30 6.26 3.27
CA ILE A 78 37.24 7.53 4.03
C ILE A 78 38.56 7.97 4.67
N LYS A 79 39.40 7.03 5.13
CA LYS A 79 40.69 7.31 5.77
C LYS A 79 41.83 7.66 4.81
N LYS A 80 41.64 7.48 3.49
CA LYS A 80 42.67 7.69 2.46
C LYS A 80 42.28 8.68 1.37
N HIS A 81 41.01 8.65 0.95
CA HIS A 81 40.50 9.38 -0.20
C HIS A 81 39.25 10.23 0.14
N GLY A 82 38.94 10.38 1.43
CA GLY A 82 37.71 11.02 1.85
C GLY A 82 36.47 10.25 1.41
N LEU A 83 35.33 10.94 1.35
CA LEU A 83 34.03 10.34 1.10
C LEU A 83 33.77 10.17 -0.41
N GLN A 84 34.55 9.30 -1.05
CA GLN A 84 34.51 8.96 -2.47
C GLN A 84 34.41 7.44 -2.66
N LEU A 85 33.55 6.97 -3.57
CA LEU A 85 33.45 5.56 -4.00
C LEU A 85 34.78 5.03 -4.52
N SER A 86 34.92 3.71 -4.65
CA SER A 86 36.20 3.04 -4.94
C SER A 86 36.77 3.20 -6.35
N ASP A 87 35.99 3.66 -7.33
CA ASP A 87 36.34 3.72 -8.76
C ASP A 87 36.71 2.35 -9.35
N SER A 88 35.98 1.32 -8.92
CA SER A 88 36.24 -0.08 -9.23
C SER A 88 34.95 -0.88 -9.40
N SER A 89 34.98 -1.92 -10.21
CA SER A 89 33.93 -2.93 -10.28
C SER A 89 34.45 -4.30 -9.86
N VAL A 90 33.57 -5.15 -9.34
CA VAL A 90 33.73 -6.62 -9.42
C VAL A 90 33.64 -7.10 -10.87
N ASP A 91 34.10 -8.31 -11.17
CA ASP A 91 33.83 -8.97 -12.44
C ASP A 91 32.31 -9.20 -12.60
N SER A 92 31.74 -8.82 -13.75
CA SER A 92 30.30 -8.95 -14.06
C SER A 92 29.35 -8.38 -13.00
N PRO A 93 29.38 -7.06 -12.72
CA PRO A 93 28.50 -6.44 -11.73
C PRO A 93 27.04 -6.48 -12.22
N ASN A 94 26.09 -6.84 -11.35
CA ASN A 94 24.66 -6.63 -11.63
C ASN A 94 24.13 -5.35 -10.97
N VAL A 95 25.00 -4.58 -10.31
CA VAL A 95 24.69 -3.30 -9.67
C VAL A 95 25.81 -2.30 -9.95
N LEU A 96 25.45 -1.12 -10.46
CA LEU A 96 26.35 0.02 -10.64
C LEU A 96 25.84 1.19 -9.80
N VAL A 97 26.74 1.84 -9.05
CA VAL A 97 26.45 3.06 -8.28
C VAL A 97 27.39 4.16 -8.75
N PHE A 98 26.82 5.30 -9.15
CA PHE A 98 27.52 6.48 -9.64
C PHE A 98 27.36 7.61 -8.62
N GLN A 99 28.46 8.06 -8.05
CA GLN A 99 28.50 9.19 -7.12
C GLN A 99 28.76 10.48 -7.88
N ILE A 100 27.86 11.46 -7.71
CA ILE A 100 27.88 12.76 -8.39
C ILE A 100 28.11 13.83 -7.31
N ILE A 101 29.24 14.54 -7.41
CA ILE A 101 29.66 15.58 -6.47
C ILE A 101 29.62 16.93 -7.19
N GLY A 102 28.86 17.89 -6.68
CA GLY A 102 28.64 19.19 -7.31
C GLY A 102 28.46 20.33 -6.30
N GLY A 103 28.83 21.56 -6.66
CA GLY A 103 28.56 22.75 -5.84
C GLY A 103 27.08 23.11 -5.80
N PHE A 104 26.65 23.92 -4.83
CA PHE A 104 25.27 24.42 -4.76
C PHE A 104 25.13 25.84 -5.33
N PRO A 105 24.07 26.15 -6.10
CA PRO A 105 23.08 25.22 -6.65
C PRO A 105 23.64 24.42 -7.84
N PHE A 106 22.98 23.32 -8.21
CA PHE A 106 23.27 22.54 -9.43
C PHE A 106 22.01 21.92 -10.04
N THR A 107 22.08 21.59 -11.33
CA THR A 107 21.08 20.81 -12.08
C THR A 107 21.74 19.66 -12.84
N THR A 108 21.24 18.43 -12.65
CA THR A 108 21.69 17.28 -13.44
C THR A 108 20.54 16.38 -13.89
N ASP A 109 20.60 15.96 -15.16
CA ASP A 109 19.66 15.01 -15.78
C ASP A 109 20.32 13.62 -15.90
N ILE A 110 19.57 12.59 -15.51
CA ILE A 110 19.94 11.17 -15.68
C ILE A 110 18.89 10.52 -16.56
N VAL A 111 19.30 9.91 -17.68
CA VAL A 111 18.38 9.46 -18.75
C VAL A 111 18.67 8.01 -19.13
N LEU A 112 17.65 7.16 -19.10
CA LEU A 112 17.70 5.81 -19.67
C LEU A 112 16.99 5.80 -21.02
N ILE A 113 17.73 5.37 -22.06
CA ILE A 113 17.25 5.23 -23.44
C ILE A 113 17.22 3.74 -23.78
N SER A 114 16.15 3.31 -24.44
CA SER A 114 15.86 1.91 -24.78
C SER A 114 15.72 1.73 -26.30
N GLY A 115 16.02 0.53 -26.83
CA GLY A 115 15.93 0.24 -28.26
C GLY A 115 17.04 0.86 -29.11
N THR A 116 18.28 0.93 -28.60
CA THR A 116 19.37 1.77 -29.16
C THR A 116 20.01 1.30 -30.49
N SER A 117 19.27 0.59 -31.35
CA SER A 117 19.77 -0.03 -32.59
C SER A 117 19.65 0.86 -33.85
N SER A 118 19.97 2.16 -33.77
CA SER A 118 20.32 3.04 -34.92
C SER A 118 20.80 4.44 -34.46
N GLU A 119 21.40 5.22 -35.37
CA GLU A 119 22.15 6.46 -35.04
C GLU A 119 21.30 7.70 -34.68
N SER A 120 21.99 8.70 -34.11
CA SER A 120 21.43 9.78 -33.28
C SER A 120 20.74 10.95 -34.01
N SER A 121 19.94 11.74 -33.25
CA SER A 121 19.87 13.22 -33.32
C SER A 121 18.71 13.87 -32.53
N ARG A 122 17.75 13.09 -31.97
CA ARG A 122 16.46 13.59 -31.47
C ARG A 122 16.28 13.73 -29.94
N ILE A 123 17.37 13.84 -29.18
CA ILE A 123 17.31 13.81 -27.71
C ILE A 123 17.08 15.21 -27.10
N GLU A 124 17.76 16.25 -27.57
CA GLU A 124 17.76 17.56 -26.89
C GLU A 124 16.44 18.35 -27.03
N GLU A 125 15.72 18.22 -28.15
CA GLU A 125 14.45 18.93 -28.37
C GLU A 125 13.34 18.50 -27.39
N ARG A 126 13.42 17.27 -26.86
CA ARG A 126 12.36 16.66 -26.02
C ARG A 126 12.36 17.16 -24.56
N VAL A 127 13.38 17.91 -24.13
CA VAL A 127 13.59 18.30 -22.72
C VAL A 127 12.91 19.63 -22.34
N ASN A 128 12.70 20.54 -23.30
CA ASN A 128 12.47 21.97 -23.01
C ASN A 128 11.00 22.42 -22.87
N TYR A 129 10.03 21.52 -22.67
CA TYR A 129 8.59 21.84 -22.84
C TYR A 129 7.69 21.70 -21.59
N LEU A 130 8.27 21.57 -20.38
CA LEU A 130 7.54 21.03 -19.21
C LEU A 130 7.68 21.86 -17.91
N THR A 131 7.41 23.17 -17.95
CA THR A 131 7.43 24.04 -16.75
C THR A 131 6.23 25.00 -16.65
N ASP A 132 5.79 25.22 -15.41
CA ASP A 132 4.76 26.17 -14.93
C ASP A 132 3.27 25.81 -15.23
N SER A 133 2.27 26.16 -14.40
CA SER A 133 2.26 26.98 -13.17
C SER A 133 1.31 26.47 -12.04
N GLU A 134 1.15 27.26 -10.98
CA GLU A 134 0.41 26.97 -9.72
C GLU A 134 -1.13 27.10 -9.89
N SER A 135 -2.01 26.38 -9.16
CA SER A 135 -2.13 26.33 -7.69
C SER A 135 -2.82 25.03 -7.20
N ILE A 136 -3.37 25.01 -5.97
CA ILE A 136 -3.93 23.84 -5.23
C ILE A 136 -2.84 22.86 -4.73
N THR A 137 -1.92 23.38 -3.92
CA THR A 137 -0.74 22.65 -3.43
C THR A 137 -1.09 21.42 -2.59
N VAL A 138 -2.00 21.52 -1.62
CA VAL A 138 -2.35 20.40 -0.71
C VAL A 138 -3.03 19.25 -1.47
N GLY A 139 -4.01 19.56 -2.33
CA GLY A 139 -4.69 18.54 -3.13
C GLY A 139 -3.76 17.85 -4.14
N LYS A 140 -2.89 18.63 -4.82
CA LYS A 140 -1.87 18.08 -5.73
C LYS A 140 -0.82 17.23 -5.01
N ALA A 141 -0.43 17.61 -3.79
CA ALA A 141 0.48 16.82 -2.96
C ALA A 141 -0.17 15.55 -2.38
N ALA A 142 -1.46 15.58 -2.03
CA ALA A 142 -2.17 14.40 -1.54
C ALA A 142 -2.34 13.34 -2.64
N ILE A 143 -2.88 13.72 -3.81
CA ILE A 143 -2.98 12.83 -4.97
C ILE A 143 -1.59 12.47 -5.51
N GLY A 144 -0.65 13.42 -5.49
CA GLY A 144 0.74 13.19 -5.88
C GLY A 144 1.43 12.11 -5.06
N ASN A 145 1.34 12.17 -3.73
CA ASN A 145 1.94 11.16 -2.85
C ASN A 145 1.19 9.82 -2.88
N LEU A 146 -0.12 9.80 -3.11
CA LEU A 146 -0.88 8.57 -3.32
C LEU A 146 -0.43 7.85 -4.59
N LEU A 147 -0.40 8.55 -5.72
CA LEU A 147 0.01 7.98 -7.01
C LEU A 147 1.51 7.65 -7.06
N GLY A 148 2.35 8.45 -6.40
CA GLY A 148 3.78 8.18 -6.21
C GLY A 148 4.11 7.27 -5.03
N GLY A 149 3.08 6.71 -4.39
CA GLY A 149 3.14 5.59 -3.45
C GLY A 149 2.77 4.25 -4.08
N ILE A 150 2.29 4.23 -5.33
CA ILE A 150 1.98 3.00 -6.06
C ILE A 150 3.28 2.21 -6.29
N GLY A 151 3.30 0.94 -5.91
CA GLY A 151 4.43 0.02 -6.06
C GLY A 151 4.09 -1.19 -6.94
N TYR A 152 5.13 -1.87 -7.41
CA TYR A 152 5.02 -3.18 -8.05
C TYR A 152 5.86 -4.21 -7.29
N PHE A 153 5.18 -5.17 -6.68
CA PHE A 153 5.76 -6.20 -5.82
C PHE A 153 5.66 -7.57 -6.47
N TYR A 154 6.62 -8.45 -6.20
CA TYR A 154 6.62 -9.83 -6.66
C TYR A 154 7.19 -10.75 -5.58
N GLY A 155 6.54 -11.88 -5.33
CA GLY A 155 7.00 -12.85 -4.33
C GLY A 155 5.94 -13.87 -3.92
N GLN A 156 6.12 -14.48 -2.76
CA GLN A 156 5.23 -15.51 -2.22
C GLN A 156 4.76 -15.12 -0.82
N SER A 157 3.47 -14.84 -0.65
CA SER A 157 2.88 -14.60 0.67
C SER A 157 3.04 -15.83 1.56
N LYS A 158 3.39 -15.60 2.83
CA LYS A 158 3.59 -16.65 3.85
C LYS A 158 2.29 -16.84 4.60
N ILE A 159 1.77 -18.06 4.65
CA ILE A 159 0.45 -18.38 5.20
C ILE A 159 0.58 -19.39 6.32
N ALA A 160 0.04 -19.09 7.49
CA ALA A 160 0.02 -20.06 8.59
C ALA A 160 -1.04 -21.15 8.35
N LEU A 161 -0.69 -22.40 8.68
CA LEU A 161 -1.61 -23.54 8.62
C LEU A 161 -2.39 -23.70 9.95
N PRO A 162 -3.56 -24.37 9.94
CA PRO A 162 -4.28 -24.65 11.18
C PRO A 162 -3.56 -25.74 11.98
N ARG A 163 -3.38 -25.53 13.29
CA ARG A 163 -2.68 -26.48 14.16
C ARG A 163 -3.48 -27.77 14.34
N ILE A 164 -3.00 -28.86 13.75
CA ILE A 164 -3.47 -30.23 14.03
C ILE A 164 -2.69 -30.79 15.23
N PRO A 165 -3.34 -31.16 16.35
CA PRO A 165 -2.63 -31.52 17.60
C PRO A 165 -1.69 -32.73 17.55
N ASP A 166 -1.94 -33.71 16.68
CA ASP A 166 -1.31 -35.04 16.75
C ASP A 166 -0.13 -35.28 15.79
N LEU A 167 0.25 -34.31 14.96
CA LEU A 167 1.33 -34.45 13.97
C LEU A 167 2.66 -33.90 14.48
N LYS A 168 3.67 -34.78 14.59
CA LYS A 168 5.01 -34.47 15.15
C LYS A 168 5.99 -33.80 14.19
N GLU A 169 5.63 -33.66 12.92
CA GLU A 169 6.43 -33.02 11.89
C GLU A 169 5.59 -31.87 11.30
N GLN A 170 5.73 -30.67 11.88
CA GLN A 170 4.98 -29.49 11.48
C GLN A 170 5.83 -28.58 10.58
N VAL A 171 5.22 -28.15 9.47
CA VAL A 171 5.64 -26.97 8.71
C VAL A 171 4.55 -25.94 8.95
N ASP A 172 4.72 -25.08 9.95
CA ASP A 172 3.67 -24.14 10.40
C ASP A 172 3.28 -23.10 9.32
N ILE A 173 4.17 -22.85 8.35
CA ILE A 173 4.03 -21.79 7.35
C ILE A 173 4.16 -22.36 5.93
N LEU A 174 3.07 -22.30 5.18
CA LEU A 174 3.03 -22.54 3.74
C LEU A 174 3.45 -21.27 2.97
N SER A 175 4.22 -21.41 1.89
CA SER A 175 4.40 -20.31 0.92
C SER A 175 3.36 -20.45 -0.19
N TYR A 176 2.62 -19.38 -0.47
CA TYR A 176 1.73 -19.30 -1.63
C TYR A 176 2.51 -19.29 -2.96
N TRP A 177 1.79 -19.30 -4.08
CA TRP A 177 2.38 -19.23 -5.41
C TRP A 177 3.11 -17.89 -5.61
N PRO A 178 4.15 -17.83 -6.47
CA PRO A 178 4.77 -16.57 -6.86
C PRO A 178 3.75 -15.69 -7.60
N ALA A 179 3.44 -14.52 -7.06
CA ALA A 179 2.43 -13.62 -7.57
C ALA A 179 2.95 -12.19 -7.69
N GLU A 180 2.35 -11.42 -8.61
CA GLU A 180 2.61 -9.99 -8.81
C GLU A 180 1.49 -9.14 -8.20
N LEU A 181 1.84 -7.97 -7.65
CA LEU A 181 0.89 -7.00 -7.12
C LEU A 181 1.30 -5.58 -7.52
N TYR A 182 0.43 -4.93 -8.28
CA TYR A 182 0.46 -3.49 -8.57
C TYR A 182 -0.60 -2.83 -7.66
N THR A 183 -0.18 -1.94 -6.75
CA THR A 183 -1.06 -1.41 -5.68
C THR A 183 -0.55 -0.10 -5.11
N ALA A 184 -1.44 0.73 -4.55
CA ALA A 184 -1.02 1.79 -3.63
C ALA A 184 -0.58 1.21 -2.27
N VAL A 185 0.09 2.03 -1.46
CA VAL A 185 0.60 1.64 -0.12
C VAL A 185 0.20 2.68 0.92
N PRO A 186 -0.21 2.31 2.15
CA PRO A 186 -0.69 3.29 3.14
C PRO A 186 0.37 4.28 3.62
N SER A 187 1.65 3.86 3.64
CA SER A 187 2.75 4.71 4.12
C SER A 187 4.09 4.27 3.54
N ARG A 188 4.75 5.16 2.79
CA ARG A 188 6.08 4.89 2.20
C ARG A 188 7.17 4.50 3.21
N PRO A 189 7.27 5.08 4.42
CA PRO A 189 8.25 4.63 5.42
C PRO A 189 7.82 3.39 6.22
N GLY A 190 6.57 3.34 6.72
CA GLY A 190 6.13 2.30 7.68
C GLY A 190 5.44 1.10 7.05
N PHE A 191 4.69 1.33 5.97
CA PHE A 191 3.79 0.36 5.34
C PHE A 191 3.97 0.30 3.80
N PRO A 192 5.20 0.15 3.24
CA PRO A 192 5.43 0.13 1.79
C PRO A 192 5.07 -1.22 1.16
N ARG A 193 3.81 -1.63 1.31
CA ARG A 193 3.24 -2.90 0.84
C ARG A 193 1.71 -2.77 0.72
N GLY A 194 1.06 -3.69 0.01
CA GLY A 194 -0.39 -3.67 -0.16
C GLY A 194 -1.14 -4.11 1.10
N PHE A 195 -2.21 -3.37 1.45
CA PHE A 195 -3.18 -3.75 2.49
C PHE A 195 -4.60 -3.73 1.91
N LEU A 196 -5.34 -4.82 2.10
CA LEU A 196 -6.60 -5.10 1.39
C LEU A 196 -7.71 -4.08 1.71
N TRP A 197 -7.79 -3.64 2.97
CA TRP A 197 -8.86 -2.74 3.43
C TRP A 197 -8.52 -1.26 3.18
N ASP A 198 -7.24 -0.86 3.27
CA ASP A 198 -6.77 0.47 2.87
C ASP A 198 -7.02 0.70 1.37
N GLU A 199 -6.80 -0.31 0.54
CA GLU A 199 -6.80 -0.14 -0.92
C GLU A 199 -8.15 0.34 -1.46
N GLY A 200 -9.29 -0.09 -0.91
CA GLY A 200 -10.58 0.46 -1.32
C GLY A 200 -10.69 1.98 -1.11
N PHE A 201 -10.08 2.52 -0.05
CA PHE A 201 -10.01 3.97 0.18
C PHE A 201 -9.01 4.66 -0.76
N HIS A 202 -7.88 4.01 -1.09
CA HIS A 202 -6.98 4.48 -2.15
C HIS A 202 -7.74 4.58 -3.49
N GLN A 203 -8.51 3.54 -3.84
CA GLN A 203 -9.20 3.45 -5.13
C GLN A 203 -10.34 4.47 -5.29
N LEU A 204 -11.02 4.86 -4.21
CA LEU A 204 -11.96 6.00 -4.24
C LEU A 204 -11.30 7.31 -4.72
N LEU A 205 -10.01 7.51 -4.51
CA LEU A 205 -9.27 8.66 -5.03
C LEU A 205 -8.64 8.38 -6.41
N ILE A 206 -8.09 7.18 -6.61
CA ILE A 206 -7.38 6.82 -7.85
C ILE A 206 -8.34 6.73 -9.04
N TRP A 207 -9.54 6.13 -8.91
CA TRP A 207 -10.46 6.02 -10.06
C TRP A 207 -10.90 7.38 -10.61
N ARG A 208 -11.02 8.39 -9.73
CA ARG A 208 -11.34 9.78 -10.07
C ARG A 208 -10.21 10.52 -10.79
N TRP A 209 -9.00 9.97 -10.78
CA TRP A 209 -7.84 10.46 -11.52
C TRP A 209 -7.61 9.66 -12.80
N ASP A 210 -7.56 8.34 -12.69
CA ASP A 210 -7.35 7.41 -13.80
C ASP A 210 -8.06 6.08 -13.52
N ILE A 211 -9.15 5.81 -14.26
CA ILE A 211 -9.95 4.60 -14.10
C ILE A 211 -9.18 3.34 -14.51
N HIS A 212 -8.35 3.39 -15.55
CA HIS A 212 -7.62 2.21 -16.03
C HIS A 212 -6.53 1.78 -15.04
N ILE A 213 -5.84 2.71 -14.36
CA ILE A 213 -4.95 2.39 -13.22
C ILE A 213 -5.77 1.74 -12.10
N SER A 214 -6.97 2.25 -11.81
CA SER A 214 -7.81 1.71 -10.74
C SER A 214 -8.26 0.26 -11.00
N LEU A 215 -8.80 -0.01 -12.20
CA LEU A 215 -9.24 -1.35 -12.58
C LEU A 215 -8.07 -2.36 -12.63
N ASP A 216 -6.88 -1.93 -13.05
CA ASP A 216 -5.66 -2.74 -13.11
C ASP A 216 -5.20 -3.16 -11.69
N ILE A 217 -5.20 -2.22 -10.72
CA ILE A 217 -4.90 -2.50 -9.31
C ILE A 217 -5.94 -3.44 -8.70
N ILE A 218 -7.24 -3.18 -8.90
CA ILE A 218 -8.32 -4.07 -8.41
C ILE A 218 -8.18 -5.46 -9.05
N GLY A 219 -7.78 -5.53 -10.33
CA GLY A 219 -7.44 -6.77 -11.03
C GLY A 219 -6.33 -7.56 -10.34
N HIS A 220 -5.21 -6.92 -9.98
CA HIS A 220 -4.11 -7.56 -9.26
C HIS A 220 -4.54 -8.08 -7.89
N TRP A 221 -5.32 -7.31 -7.12
CA TRP A 221 -5.86 -7.77 -5.82
C TRP A 221 -6.80 -8.96 -5.95
N LEU A 222 -7.67 -8.97 -6.97
CA LEU A 222 -8.51 -10.12 -7.28
C LEU A 222 -7.70 -11.32 -7.77
N ASP A 223 -6.51 -11.10 -8.37
CA ASP A 223 -5.63 -12.18 -8.81
C ASP A 223 -4.92 -12.93 -7.66
N LEU A 224 -4.79 -12.30 -6.48
CA LEU A 224 -4.25 -12.90 -5.23
C LEU A 224 -5.26 -13.77 -4.45
N MET A 225 -6.46 -13.98 -5.00
CA MET A 225 -7.56 -14.72 -4.37
C MET A 225 -7.34 -16.24 -4.30
N ASN A 226 -7.99 -16.91 -3.35
CA ASN A 226 -7.85 -18.33 -3.05
C ASN A 226 -9.13 -19.15 -3.45
N ILE A 227 -9.16 -20.49 -3.28
CA ILE A 227 -10.30 -21.33 -3.76
C ILE A 227 -11.57 -21.19 -2.92
N ASP A 228 -11.35 -20.96 -1.63
CA ASP A 228 -12.40 -20.66 -0.67
C ASP A 228 -13.01 -19.27 -0.99
N GLY A 229 -12.18 -18.38 -1.56
CA GLY A 229 -12.49 -17.03 -2.06
C GLY A 229 -11.79 -15.89 -1.30
N TRP A 230 -10.91 -16.21 -0.34
CA TRP A 230 -10.14 -15.25 0.46
C TRP A 230 -9.01 -14.56 -0.32
N ILE A 231 -8.64 -13.35 0.11
CA ILE A 231 -7.45 -12.61 -0.32
C ILE A 231 -6.65 -12.23 0.95
N PRO A 232 -5.31 -12.41 1.00
CA PRO A 232 -4.53 -11.99 2.16
C PRO A 232 -4.66 -10.50 2.49
N ARG A 233 -4.88 -10.18 3.77
CA ARG A 233 -5.08 -8.79 4.24
C ARG A 233 -3.89 -7.88 4.01
N GLU A 234 -2.68 -8.43 4.04
CA GLU A 234 -1.41 -7.70 3.99
C GLU A 234 -0.42 -8.48 3.13
N GLN A 235 0.13 -7.83 2.10
CA GLN A 235 0.80 -8.50 0.99
C GLN A 235 2.32 -8.32 1.04
N ILE A 236 2.97 -9.19 1.81
CA ILE A 236 4.41 -9.14 2.10
C ILE A 236 5.17 -9.92 1.02
N LEU A 237 5.23 -9.33 -0.17
CA LEU A 237 5.76 -9.96 -1.38
C LEU A 237 7.22 -9.56 -1.65
N GLY A 238 8.12 -10.54 -1.52
CA GLY A 238 9.55 -10.39 -1.87
C GLY A 238 10.44 -9.92 -0.72
N ALA A 239 11.76 -10.05 -0.90
CA ALA A 239 12.74 -9.79 0.16
C ALA A 239 12.72 -8.34 0.68
N GLU A 240 12.45 -7.36 -0.20
CA GLU A 240 12.35 -5.95 0.21
C GLU A 240 11.16 -5.70 1.14
N ALA A 241 10.01 -6.32 0.88
CA ALA A 241 8.84 -6.23 1.75
C ALA A 241 9.07 -6.98 3.07
N LEU A 242 9.65 -8.18 3.03
CA LEU A 242 10.01 -8.97 4.21
C LEU A 242 10.98 -8.21 5.14
N SER A 243 11.93 -7.45 4.59
CA SER A 243 12.86 -6.62 5.38
C SER A 243 12.21 -5.46 6.17
N ARG A 244 10.90 -5.25 6.00
CA ARG A 244 10.11 -4.17 6.65
C ARG A 244 9.03 -4.70 7.61
N VAL A 245 9.01 -6.00 7.90
CA VAL A 245 8.01 -6.62 8.77
C VAL A 245 8.68 -7.56 9.78
N PRO A 246 8.45 -7.42 11.10
CA PRO A 246 8.90 -8.39 12.08
C PRO A 246 8.31 -9.78 11.80
N GLU A 247 9.10 -10.83 12.03
CA GLU A 247 8.82 -12.20 11.56
C GLU A 247 7.46 -12.74 12.06
N GLU A 248 7.03 -12.32 13.26
CA GLU A 248 5.75 -12.69 13.88
C GLU A 248 4.50 -12.17 13.15
N TYR A 249 4.63 -11.12 12.32
CA TYR A 249 3.52 -10.59 11.49
C TYR A 249 3.61 -11.01 10.01
N VAL A 250 4.68 -11.72 9.61
CA VAL A 250 4.86 -12.19 8.23
C VAL A 250 3.82 -13.26 7.83
N PRO A 251 3.45 -14.24 8.69
CA PRO A 251 2.36 -15.15 8.39
C PRO A 251 1.03 -14.40 8.23
N GLN A 252 0.30 -14.73 7.16
CA GLN A 252 -1.04 -14.25 6.89
C GLN A 252 -2.04 -15.38 7.13
N HIS A 253 -3.29 -14.99 7.40
CA HIS A 253 -4.16 -15.76 8.28
C HIS A 253 -5.59 -15.94 7.72
N PRO A 254 -5.81 -16.89 6.78
CA PRO A 254 -7.06 -16.99 6.02
C PRO A 254 -8.42 -17.34 6.67
N THR A 255 -8.55 -17.43 8.01
CA THR A 255 -9.87 -17.30 8.67
C THR A 255 -10.26 -15.84 8.82
N ASN A 256 -9.29 -14.94 8.77
CA ASN A 256 -9.45 -13.54 9.12
C ASN A 256 -9.86 -12.80 7.86
N GLY A 257 -11.11 -12.34 7.85
CA GLY A 257 -11.54 -11.34 6.88
C GLY A 257 -10.87 -10.01 7.17
N ASN A 258 -11.03 -9.09 6.23
CA ASN A 258 -10.93 -7.66 6.48
C ASN A 258 -12.06 -6.95 5.71
N PRO A 259 -12.40 -5.69 6.07
CA PRO A 259 -13.44 -4.92 5.40
C PRO A 259 -13.32 -4.97 3.86
N PRO A 260 -14.38 -5.34 3.12
CA PRO A 260 -14.33 -5.53 1.67
C PRO A 260 -14.40 -4.19 0.92
N THR A 261 -13.51 -3.26 1.24
CA THR A 261 -13.53 -1.86 0.78
C THR A 261 -13.31 -1.72 -0.73
N LEU A 262 -12.70 -2.71 -1.40
CA LEU A 262 -12.68 -2.78 -2.87
C LEU A 262 -14.11 -2.83 -3.45
N LEU A 263 -15.10 -3.40 -2.75
CA LEU A 263 -16.51 -3.34 -3.15
C LEU A 263 -17.11 -1.95 -2.93
N LEU A 264 -16.66 -1.19 -1.92
CA LEU A 264 -17.05 0.21 -1.75
C LEU A 264 -16.55 1.07 -2.93
N ALA A 265 -15.31 0.86 -3.38
CA ALA A 265 -14.78 1.52 -4.58
C ALA A 265 -15.53 1.10 -5.86
N LEU A 266 -15.83 -0.18 -6.02
CA LEU A 266 -16.60 -0.69 -7.16
C LEU A 266 -18.06 -0.17 -7.18
N SER A 267 -18.72 -0.05 -6.02
CA SER A 267 -20.05 0.58 -5.92
C SER A 267 -20.05 2.04 -6.36
N ASP A 268 -19.01 2.82 -6.02
CA ASP A 268 -18.87 4.22 -6.42
C ASP A 268 -18.57 4.35 -7.93
N ILE A 269 -17.77 3.42 -8.51
CA ILE A 269 -17.58 3.29 -9.96
C ILE A 269 -18.90 2.92 -10.67
N VAL A 270 -19.67 1.96 -10.15
CA VAL A 270 -20.97 1.57 -10.73
C VAL A 270 -22.02 2.69 -10.59
N SER A 271 -22.00 3.44 -9.49
CA SER A 271 -22.77 4.68 -9.38
C SER A 271 -22.30 5.73 -10.40
N GLY A 272 -21.00 5.84 -10.66
CA GLY A 272 -20.46 6.71 -11.72
C GLY A 272 -20.91 6.32 -13.13
N LEU A 273 -21.09 5.03 -13.43
CA LEU A 273 -21.69 4.56 -14.67
C LEU A 273 -23.17 5.00 -14.80
N LYS A 274 -23.96 4.78 -13.73
CA LYS A 274 -25.38 5.17 -13.64
C LYS A 274 -25.55 6.71 -13.75
N ASP A 275 -24.67 7.46 -13.10
CA ASP A 275 -24.61 8.94 -13.11
C ASP A 275 -23.98 9.53 -14.38
N ASN A 276 -23.60 8.69 -15.36
CA ASN A 276 -23.01 9.09 -16.64
C ASN A 276 -21.63 9.81 -16.57
N LYS A 277 -20.85 9.61 -15.51
CA LYS A 277 -19.55 10.29 -15.26
C LYS A 277 -18.41 9.87 -16.19
N PHE A 278 -18.56 8.77 -16.93
CA PHE A 278 -17.53 8.13 -17.75
C PHE A 278 -17.72 8.34 -19.25
N THR A 279 -16.64 8.31 -20.04
CA THR A 279 -16.71 8.36 -21.51
C THR A 279 -17.27 7.05 -22.09
N ALA A 280 -17.58 7.03 -23.39
CA ALA A 280 -18.05 5.82 -24.06
C ALA A 280 -17.01 4.67 -24.07
N MET A 281 -15.72 4.99 -24.05
CA MET A 281 -14.63 4.02 -24.01
C MET A 281 -14.50 3.44 -22.59
N ASP A 282 -14.37 4.29 -21.58
CA ASP A 282 -14.24 3.83 -20.18
C ASP A 282 -15.43 2.95 -19.76
N ARG A 283 -16.66 3.30 -20.15
CA ARG A 283 -17.86 2.48 -19.87
C ARG A 283 -17.75 1.07 -20.42
N ASN A 284 -17.21 0.92 -21.63
CA ASN A 284 -16.97 -0.39 -22.24
C ASN A 284 -15.91 -1.15 -21.42
N ASP A 285 -14.81 -0.50 -21.08
CA ASP A 285 -13.67 -1.14 -20.41
C ASP A 285 -13.98 -1.53 -18.96
N ILE A 286 -14.75 -0.69 -18.24
CA ILE A 286 -15.31 -1.00 -16.92
C ILE A 286 -16.32 -2.17 -17.03
N SER A 287 -17.21 -2.16 -18.03
CA SER A 287 -18.19 -3.25 -18.21
C SER A 287 -17.52 -4.59 -18.54
N LEU A 288 -16.48 -4.57 -19.38
CA LEU A 288 -15.64 -5.73 -19.66
C LEU A 288 -14.91 -6.20 -18.40
N PHE A 289 -14.33 -5.27 -17.61
CA PHE A 289 -13.68 -5.62 -16.34
C PHE A 289 -14.64 -6.32 -15.40
N LEU A 290 -15.77 -5.68 -15.10
CA LEU A 290 -16.79 -6.20 -14.19
C LEU A 290 -17.31 -7.55 -14.66
N ASN A 291 -17.50 -7.75 -15.97
CA ASN A 291 -17.95 -9.03 -16.52
C ASN A 291 -16.94 -10.17 -16.33
N HIS A 292 -15.65 -9.91 -16.52
CA HIS A 292 -14.59 -10.87 -16.22
C HIS A 292 -14.43 -11.09 -14.70
N ALA A 293 -14.50 -10.01 -13.91
CA ALA A 293 -14.25 -10.01 -12.48
C ALA A 293 -15.38 -10.64 -11.66
N PHE A 294 -16.61 -10.66 -12.18
CA PHE A 294 -17.80 -11.11 -11.48
C PHE A 294 -17.65 -12.49 -10.82
N VAL A 295 -16.94 -13.44 -11.43
CA VAL A 295 -16.73 -14.78 -10.85
C VAL A 295 -15.81 -14.73 -9.62
N ARG A 296 -14.77 -13.89 -9.65
CA ARG A 296 -13.89 -13.65 -8.49
C ARG A 296 -14.63 -12.84 -7.40
N LEU A 297 -15.40 -11.83 -7.79
CA LEU A 297 -16.22 -11.03 -6.85
C LEU A 297 -17.30 -11.89 -6.16
N GLU A 298 -17.98 -12.77 -6.91
CA GLU A 298 -18.90 -13.80 -6.36
C GLU A 298 -18.15 -14.72 -5.39
N ALA A 299 -16.96 -15.25 -5.75
CA ALA A 299 -16.19 -16.10 -4.85
C ALA A 299 -15.80 -15.38 -3.54
N TRP A 300 -15.32 -14.13 -3.60
CA TRP A 300 -14.94 -13.37 -2.41
C TRP A 300 -16.11 -13.02 -1.51
N PHE A 301 -17.27 -12.63 -2.07
CA PHE A 301 -18.48 -12.45 -1.28
C PHE A 301 -18.92 -13.75 -0.62
N GLN A 302 -18.94 -14.87 -1.35
CA GLN A 302 -19.33 -16.16 -0.79
C GLN A 302 -18.34 -16.62 0.29
N TRP A 303 -17.04 -16.33 0.15
CA TRP A 303 -16.06 -16.54 1.22
C TRP A 303 -16.36 -15.70 2.46
N PHE A 304 -16.51 -14.39 2.30
CA PHE A 304 -16.75 -13.45 3.40
C PHE A 304 -18.08 -13.77 4.10
N ASN A 305 -19.11 -14.14 3.35
CA ASN A 305 -20.41 -14.57 3.86
C ASN A 305 -20.42 -15.99 4.45
N THR A 306 -19.56 -16.92 4.04
CA THR A 306 -19.52 -18.25 4.68
C THR A 306 -18.64 -18.29 5.92
N THR A 307 -17.58 -17.47 5.97
CA THR A 307 -16.61 -17.47 7.08
C THR A 307 -16.83 -16.38 8.12
N GLN A 308 -17.60 -15.33 7.81
CA GLN A 308 -17.85 -14.20 8.72
C GLN A 308 -19.36 -13.88 8.93
N SER A 309 -20.28 -14.80 8.60
CA SER A 309 -21.73 -14.54 8.71
C SER A 309 -22.27 -14.61 10.13
N VAL A 310 -23.07 -13.59 10.46
CA VAL A 310 -23.70 -13.34 11.76
C VAL A 310 -24.81 -14.34 12.14
N MET A 311 -25.11 -15.36 11.31
CA MET A 311 -26.15 -16.35 11.61
C MET A 311 -25.66 -17.54 12.45
N PHE A 312 -24.40 -17.97 12.33
CA PHE A 312 -23.87 -19.17 13.04
C PHE A 312 -22.38 -19.09 13.39
N PHE A 313 -21.99 -18.05 14.14
CA PHE A 313 -20.88 -18.04 15.11
C PHE A 313 -19.42 -18.12 14.61
N GLU A 314 -18.50 -17.82 15.54
CA GLU A 314 -17.03 -17.84 15.44
C GLU A 314 -16.37 -16.87 14.44
N ILE A 315 -16.56 -15.57 14.71
CA ILE A 315 -15.45 -14.62 14.48
C ILE A 315 -14.30 -15.03 15.40
N VAL A 316 -13.11 -15.27 14.85
CA VAL A 316 -11.91 -15.63 15.63
C VAL A 316 -11.38 -14.40 16.37
N THR A 317 -12.00 -14.13 17.52
CA THR A 317 -11.53 -13.12 18.48
C THR A 317 -10.28 -13.62 19.17
N SER A 318 -9.14 -13.01 18.84
CA SER A 318 -7.95 -13.11 19.69
C SER A 318 -8.28 -12.56 21.09
N LYS A 319 -7.53 -12.97 22.12
CA LYS A 319 -7.97 -12.88 23.52
C LYS A 319 -8.46 -11.51 24.02
N ASP A 320 -8.03 -10.41 23.39
CA ASP A 320 -8.47 -9.06 23.73
C ASP A 320 -8.70 -8.13 22.49
N ASN A 321 -8.57 -8.58 21.23
CA ASN A 321 -8.57 -7.71 20.03
C ASN A 321 -9.17 -8.31 18.74
N THR A 322 -9.60 -7.44 17.80
CA THR A 322 -10.39 -7.79 16.60
C THR A 322 -9.80 -7.20 15.29
N LEU A 323 -8.55 -7.56 14.94
CA LEU A 323 -7.84 -6.98 13.77
C LEU A 323 -8.49 -7.25 12.39
N SER A 324 -9.36 -8.26 12.32
CA SER A 324 -10.18 -8.55 11.14
C SER A 324 -11.22 -7.47 10.84
N SER A 325 -11.50 -6.57 11.78
CA SER A 325 -12.36 -5.41 11.54
C SER A 325 -11.62 -4.21 10.91
N GLY A 326 -10.28 -4.18 10.96
CA GLY A 326 -9.49 -2.97 10.67
C GLY A 326 -9.62 -1.86 11.73
N LEU A 327 -10.37 -2.13 12.81
CA LEU A 327 -10.52 -1.32 14.01
C LEU A 327 -10.00 -2.13 15.19
N ASP A 328 -8.71 -2.49 15.10
CA ASP A 328 -7.99 -3.50 15.88
C ASP A 328 -8.29 -3.50 17.39
N ASP A 329 -8.35 -2.29 17.96
CA ASP A 329 -8.46 -1.96 19.38
C ASP A 329 -9.85 -1.42 19.80
N TYR A 330 -10.80 -1.33 18.87
CA TYR A 330 -12.13 -0.82 19.17
C TYR A 330 -12.83 -1.77 20.15
N PRO A 331 -13.31 -1.27 21.31
CA PRO A 331 -13.73 -2.16 22.39
C PRO A 331 -15.02 -2.91 22.02
N ARG A 332 -14.94 -4.26 22.05
CA ARG A 332 -16.04 -5.21 21.77
C ARG A 332 -16.56 -5.86 23.07
N ALA A 333 -17.11 -7.07 23.00
CA ALA A 333 -17.53 -7.81 24.19
C ALA A 333 -16.35 -8.08 25.15
N SER A 334 -16.57 -7.90 26.46
CA SER A 334 -15.50 -8.02 27.47
C SER A 334 -14.92 -9.43 27.63
N HIS A 335 -15.73 -10.43 27.26
CA HIS A 335 -15.41 -11.85 27.30
C HIS A 335 -15.81 -12.41 25.93
N PRO A 336 -14.87 -12.52 24.98
CA PRO A 336 -15.22 -12.90 23.63
C PRO A 336 -15.90 -14.28 23.56
N SER A 337 -16.89 -14.40 22.69
CA SER A 337 -17.83 -15.52 22.71
C SER A 337 -18.58 -15.67 21.40
N ASN A 338 -18.97 -16.90 21.07
CA ASN A 338 -19.78 -17.22 19.90
C ASN A 338 -21.06 -16.37 19.82
N ASP A 339 -21.71 -16.06 20.95
CA ASP A 339 -22.91 -15.21 21.06
C ASP A 339 -22.71 -13.73 20.65
N GLU A 340 -21.53 -13.33 20.19
CA GLU A 340 -21.27 -11.98 19.69
C GLU A 340 -21.95 -11.67 18.35
N ARG A 341 -22.40 -10.42 18.20
CA ARG A 341 -22.97 -9.88 16.96
C ARG A 341 -22.37 -8.50 16.72
N HIS A 342 -21.48 -8.41 15.73
CA HIS A 342 -20.81 -7.16 15.37
C HIS A 342 -21.61 -6.38 14.33
N LEU A 343 -21.76 -5.08 14.55
CA LEU A 343 -22.60 -4.17 13.77
C LEU A 343 -21.96 -3.77 12.43
N ASP A 344 -20.67 -3.45 12.47
CA ASP A 344 -19.87 -3.03 11.33
C ASP A 344 -19.79 -4.13 10.25
N ILE A 345 -19.63 -5.40 10.65
CA ILE A 345 -19.59 -6.51 9.69
C ILE A 345 -20.94 -6.77 9.01
N ARG A 346 -22.07 -6.57 9.72
CA ARG A 346 -23.43 -6.61 9.12
C ARG A 346 -23.58 -5.53 8.05
N CYS A 347 -23.07 -4.33 8.30
CA CYS A 347 -23.10 -3.21 7.34
C CYS A 347 -22.11 -3.41 6.17
N TRP A 348 -20.94 -4.00 6.39
CA TRP A 348 -20.03 -4.41 5.30
C TRP A 348 -20.67 -5.47 4.41
N MET A 349 -21.36 -6.46 4.99
CA MET A 349 -22.07 -7.49 4.23
C MET A 349 -23.22 -6.91 3.39
N PHE A 350 -23.95 -5.91 3.91
CA PHE A 350 -24.94 -5.16 3.14
C PHE A 350 -24.30 -4.48 1.92
N LEU A 351 -23.24 -3.68 2.14
CA LEU A 351 -22.54 -2.95 1.07
C LEU A 351 -21.97 -3.91 0.01
N ALA A 352 -21.49 -5.08 0.43
CA ALA A 352 -20.98 -6.12 -0.45
C ALA A 352 -22.08 -6.77 -1.31
N ALA A 353 -23.24 -7.06 -0.71
CA ALA A 353 -24.40 -7.63 -1.42
C ALA A 353 -25.03 -6.63 -2.40
N ASP A 354 -25.17 -5.36 -2.01
CA ASP A 354 -25.68 -4.30 -2.89
C ASP A 354 -24.73 -4.00 -4.05
N CYS A 355 -23.41 -4.01 -3.80
CA CYS A 355 -22.39 -3.88 -4.84
C CYS A 355 -22.55 -4.98 -5.91
N ILE A 356 -22.63 -6.25 -5.50
CA ILE A 356 -22.72 -7.36 -6.46
C ILE A 356 -24.07 -7.37 -7.17
N ASN A 357 -25.19 -7.08 -6.50
CA ASN A 357 -26.48 -6.89 -7.16
C ASN A 357 -26.41 -5.75 -8.20
N SER A 358 -25.83 -4.60 -7.84
CA SER A 358 -25.67 -3.47 -8.76
C SER A 358 -24.78 -3.79 -9.98
N ILE A 359 -23.83 -4.72 -9.85
CA ILE A 359 -23.03 -5.22 -10.98
C ILE A 359 -23.81 -6.27 -11.79
N GLU A 360 -24.60 -7.12 -11.14
CA GLU A 360 -25.47 -8.11 -11.79
C GLU A 360 -26.52 -7.44 -12.70
N ASP A 361 -27.22 -6.42 -12.17
CA ASP A 361 -28.16 -5.56 -12.88
C ASP A 361 -27.50 -4.88 -14.09
N LEU A 362 -26.35 -4.23 -13.87
CA LEU A 362 -25.58 -3.51 -14.90
C LEU A 362 -25.20 -4.44 -16.06
N LEU A 363 -24.80 -5.67 -15.75
CA LEU A 363 -24.34 -6.65 -16.72
C LEU A 363 -25.46 -7.55 -17.28
N ASN A 364 -26.72 -7.31 -16.88
CA ASN A 364 -27.90 -8.07 -17.28
C ASN A 364 -27.72 -9.60 -17.08
N LYS A 365 -27.15 -9.99 -15.94
CA LYS A 365 -26.93 -11.41 -15.60
C LYS A 365 -28.21 -12.05 -15.04
N GLU A 366 -28.32 -13.37 -15.17
CA GLU A 366 -29.44 -14.13 -14.59
C GLU A 366 -29.23 -14.35 -13.09
N THR A 367 -30.17 -13.84 -12.27
CA THR A 367 -30.15 -14.04 -10.82
C THR A 367 -30.40 -15.50 -10.45
N LYS A 368 -29.40 -16.15 -9.88
CA LYS A 368 -29.49 -17.55 -9.42
C LYS A 368 -30.28 -17.62 -8.10
N PRO A 369 -31.24 -18.55 -7.92
CA PRO A 369 -32.03 -18.64 -6.68
C PRO A 369 -31.19 -18.85 -5.41
N ASP A 370 -30.06 -19.56 -5.51
CA ASP A 370 -29.09 -19.82 -4.43
C ASP A 370 -28.15 -18.62 -4.14
N LYS A 371 -28.12 -17.61 -5.02
CA LYS A 371 -27.22 -16.44 -4.93
C LYS A 371 -27.95 -15.14 -5.23
N ASN A 372 -29.11 -14.94 -4.60
CA ASN A 372 -29.92 -13.74 -4.80
C ASN A 372 -29.40 -12.55 -3.97
N TYR A 373 -28.34 -11.89 -4.48
CA TYR A 373 -27.66 -10.80 -3.78
C TYR A 373 -28.60 -9.64 -3.43
N GLY A 374 -29.56 -9.29 -4.29
CA GLY A 374 -30.56 -8.25 -4.01
C GLY A 374 -31.51 -8.57 -2.87
N SER A 375 -31.80 -9.84 -2.61
CA SER A 375 -32.58 -10.26 -1.43
C SER A 375 -31.72 -10.28 -0.17
N THR A 376 -30.44 -10.67 -0.29
CA THR A 376 -29.46 -10.56 0.80
C THR A 376 -29.23 -9.10 1.20
N ALA A 377 -29.08 -8.20 0.23
CA ALA A 377 -28.97 -6.76 0.46
C ALA A 377 -30.21 -6.21 1.18
N LYS A 378 -31.43 -6.55 0.73
CA LYS A 378 -32.69 -6.16 1.39
C LYS A 378 -32.80 -6.67 2.83
N LEU A 379 -32.41 -7.91 3.10
CA LEU A 379 -32.40 -8.48 4.46
C LEU A 379 -31.41 -7.74 5.38
N LEU A 380 -30.28 -7.28 4.83
CA LEU A 380 -29.24 -6.57 5.58
C LEU A 380 -29.47 -5.05 5.64
N SER A 381 -30.31 -4.47 4.78
CA SER A 381 -30.82 -3.09 4.92
C SER A 381 -32.16 -2.99 5.64
N ASP A 382 -32.78 -4.12 6.00
CA ASP A 382 -33.99 -4.12 6.82
C ASP A 382 -33.73 -3.42 8.16
N LEU A 383 -34.46 -2.32 8.37
CA LEU A 383 -34.27 -1.41 9.49
C LEU A 383 -34.86 -1.97 10.79
N ASP A 384 -35.99 -2.66 10.73
CA ASP A 384 -36.64 -3.23 11.91
C ASP A 384 -35.80 -4.40 12.46
N LEU A 385 -35.27 -5.24 11.57
CA LEU A 385 -34.32 -6.30 11.92
C LEU A 385 -32.97 -5.75 12.42
N LEU A 386 -32.46 -4.68 11.81
CA LEU A 386 -31.26 -4.00 12.31
C LEU A 386 -31.50 -3.46 13.72
N ASN A 387 -32.62 -2.77 13.95
CA ASN A 387 -32.96 -2.17 15.23
C ASN A 387 -33.13 -3.26 16.31
N GLN A 388 -33.84 -4.35 15.99
CA GLN A 388 -34.04 -5.48 16.90
C GLN A 388 -32.72 -6.13 17.39
N ILE A 389 -31.67 -6.13 16.56
CA ILE A 389 -30.40 -6.80 16.87
C ILE A 389 -29.36 -5.85 17.47
N HIS A 390 -29.38 -4.56 17.13
CA HIS A 390 -28.28 -3.63 17.39
C HIS A 390 -28.66 -2.25 17.96
N PHE A 391 -29.94 -1.84 17.99
CA PHE A 391 -30.31 -0.49 18.45
C PHE A 391 -30.71 -0.48 19.92
N ASP A 392 -30.22 0.54 20.64
CA ASP A 392 -30.65 0.83 22.01
C ASP A 392 -31.47 2.13 22.03
N ASP A 393 -32.77 2.01 22.34
CA ASP A 393 -33.72 3.13 22.41
C ASP A 393 -33.38 4.17 23.49
N ALA A 394 -32.65 3.79 24.55
CA ALA A 394 -32.35 4.66 25.68
C ALA A 394 -31.12 5.56 25.41
N TYR A 395 -30.14 5.05 24.66
CA TYR A 395 -28.99 5.81 24.18
C TYR A 395 -29.20 6.42 22.78
N GLY A 396 -30.20 5.97 22.03
CA GLY A 396 -30.47 6.41 20.65
C GLY A 396 -29.37 6.02 19.66
N ALA A 397 -28.66 4.92 19.96
CA ALA A 397 -27.40 4.53 19.32
C ALA A 397 -27.41 3.05 18.91
N TYR A 398 -26.58 2.72 17.93
CA TYR A 398 -26.33 1.33 17.53
C TYR A 398 -25.07 0.78 18.21
N PHE A 399 -25.10 -0.48 18.62
CA PHE A 399 -24.04 -1.17 19.35
C PHE A 399 -23.79 -2.60 18.85
N ASP A 400 -22.62 -3.13 19.18
CA ASP A 400 -22.39 -4.57 19.16
C ASP A 400 -23.14 -5.24 20.32
N PHE A 401 -23.42 -6.53 20.18
CA PHE A 401 -23.99 -7.36 21.25
C PHE A 401 -23.03 -8.49 21.61
N GLY A 402 -22.93 -8.86 22.89
CA GLY A 402 -22.14 -10.01 23.32
C GLY A 402 -22.04 -10.15 24.84
N ASN A 403 -21.16 -11.03 25.30
CA ASN A 403 -20.95 -11.32 26.72
C ASN A 403 -20.07 -10.23 27.39
N HIS A 404 -20.70 -9.22 27.98
CA HIS A 404 -20.04 -7.97 28.36
C HIS A 404 -20.23 -7.60 29.86
N THR A 405 -19.17 -7.07 30.46
CA THR A 405 -19.18 -6.27 31.70
C THR A 405 -18.18 -5.11 31.56
N GLU A 406 -18.59 -3.92 31.99
CA GLU A 406 -17.74 -2.72 32.02
C GLU A 406 -16.79 -2.73 33.23
N LYS A 407 -17.03 -3.55 34.25
CA LYS A 407 -16.27 -3.55 35.51
C LYS A 407 -14.97 -4.35 35.37
N VAL A 408 -14.03 -3.78 34.62
CA VAL A 408 -12.74 -4.35 34.25
C VAL A 408 -11.60 -3.47 34.78
N GLU A 409 -10.69 -4.04 35.56
CA GLU A 409 -9.47 -3.39 36.02
C GLU A 409 -8.23 -4.11 35.49
N LEU A 410 -7.18 -3.37 35.12
CA LEU A 410 -5.86 -3.92 34.85
C LEU A 410 -5.07 -3.99 36.15
N LYS A 411 -4.55 -5.16 36.52
CA LYS A 411 -3.77 -5.37 37.75
C LYS A 411 -2.53 -6.20 37.49
N TRP A 412 -1.39 -5.71 37.99
CA TRP A 412 -0.16 -6.49 38.05
C TRP A 412 -0.36 -7.75 38.89
N ARG A 413 -0.03 -8.91 38.33
CA ARG A 413 0.12 -10.16 39.05
C ARG A 413 1.49 -10.75 38.80
N GLU A 414 1.98 -11.47 39.79
CA GLU A 414 3.15 -12.32 39.67
C GLU A 414 2.77 -13.60 38.89
N VAL A 415 3.57 -13.95 37.89
CA VAL A 415 3.40 -15.13 37.03
C VAL A 415 4.68 -15.96 37.12
N ASP A 416 4.54 -17.26 37.38
CA ASP A 416 5.65 -18.21 37.43
C ASP A 416 5.91 -18.75 36.02
N VAL A 417 7.05 -18.37 35.44
CA VAL A 417 7.46 -18.74 34.08
C VAL A 417 8.31 -20.02 34.06
N GLY A 418 8.49 -20.65 35.22
CA GLY A 418 9.39 -21.78 35.43
C GLY A 418 10.84 -21.36 35.70
N HIS A 419 11.68 -22.35 36.04
CA HIS A 419 13.09 -22.16 36.39
C HIS A 419 13.36 -21.13 37.51
N ASN A 420 12.46 -21.03 38.49
CA ASN A 420 12.53 -20.12 39.65
C ASN A 420 12.55 -18.61 39.32
N ASN A 421 12.14 -18.21 38.10
CA ASN A 421 12.00 -16.80 37.72
C ASN A 421 10.51 -16.43 37.67
N THR A 422 10.09 -15.48 38.51
CA THR A 422 8.77 -14.85 38.40
C THR A 422 8.83 -13.56 37.59
N THR A 423 7.81 -13.34 36.76
CA THR A 423 7.58 -12.08 36.04
C THR A 423 6.37 -11.36 36.63
N TRP A 424 6.27 -10.06 36.36
CA TRP A 424 5.07 -9.28 36.65
C TRP A 424 4.35 -8.98 35.34
N GLU A 425 3.11 -9.44 35.23
CA GLU A 425 2.26 -9.23 34.05
C GLU A 425 1.03 -8.41 34.42
N LEU A 426 0.66 -7.46 33.55
CA LEU A 426 -0.50 -6.60 33.74
C LEU A 426 -1.75 -7.33 33.22
N VAL A 427 -2.43 -8.08 34.08
CA VAL A 427 -3.56 -8.91 33.66
C VAL A 427 -4.92 -8.21 33.83
N ARG A 428 -5.84 -8.53 32.92
CA ARG A 428 -7.24 -8.10 32.97
C ARG A 428 -7.97 -8.81 34.11
N VAL A 429 -8.65 -8.05 34.97
CA VAL A 429 -9.39 -8.55 36.14
C VAL A 429 -10.83 -8.04 36.10
N PHE A 430 -11.77 -8.98 36.08
CA PHE A 430 -13.20 -8.70 36.06
C PHE A 430 -13.74 -8.65 37.49
N LEU A 431 -14.43 -7.56 37.86
CA LEU A 431 -15.01 -7.38 39.20
C LEU A 431 -16.44 -7.91 39.32
N GLU A 432 -17.05 -8.22 38.18
CA GLU A 432 -18.42 -8.72 38.05
C GLU A 432 -18.46 -9.78 36.94
N LYS A 433 -19.43 -10.70 37.01
CA LYS A 433 -19.65 -11.69 35.96
C LYS A 433 -20.21 -10.98 34.71
N PRO A 434 -19.75 -11.28 33.49
CA PRO A 434 -20.35 -10.76 32.27
C PRO A 434 -21.75 -11.36 32.03
N GLU A 435 -22.55 -10.66 31.25
CA GLU A 435 -23.86 -11.10 30.78
C GLU A 435 -24.03 -10.77 29.29
N LEU A 436 -24.96 -11.43 28.61
CA LEU A 436 -25.30 -11.11 27.21
C LEU A 436 -26.09 -9.80 27.16
N ARG A 437 -25.50 -8.74 26.57
CA ARG A 437 -26.06 -7.39 26.48
C ARG A 437 -25.44 -6.60 25.31
N PHE A 438 -25.96 -5.40 25.06
CA PHE A 438 -25.26 -4.42 24.23
C PHE A 438 -23.93 -4.00 24.86
N VAL A 439 -22.94 -3.76 24.00
CA VAL A 439 -21.61 -3.23 24.34
C VAL A 439 -21.69 -1.70 24.24
N PRO A 440 -21.71 -0.95 25.36
CA PRO A 440 -22.16 0.46 25.39
C PRO A 440 -21.06 1.44 24.95
N HIS A 441 -20.46 1.20 23.79
CA HIS A 441 -19.26 1.90 23.33
C HIS A 441 -19.57 2.68 22.04
N ILE A 442 -20.03 3.92 22.24
CA ILE A 442 -20.35 4.85 21.15
C ILE A 442 -19.06 5.24 20.43
N GLY A 443 -19.02 5.07 19.11
CA GLY A 443 -17.84 5.37 18.30
C GLY A 443 -18.09 5.15 16.81
N TYR A 444 -17.04 4.94 16.01
CA TYR A 444 -17.15 4.66 14.58
C TYR A 444 -18.07 3.46 14.28
N VAL A 445 -18.01 2.37 15.07
CA VAL A 445 -18.87 1.20 14.87
C VAL A 445 -20.36 1.57 14.94
N SER A 446 -20.76 2.40 15.91
CA SER A 446 -22.14 2.90 16.04
C SER A 446 -22.66 3.67 14.82
N LEU A 447 -21.76 4.29 14.03
CA LEU A 447 -22.14 5.02 12.83
C LEU A 447 -22.33 4.15 11.58
N PHE A 448 -22.01 2.86 11.59
CA PHE A 448 -22.02 2.04 10.36
C PHE A 448 -23.37 2.04 9.62
N PRO A 449 -24.55 1.98 10.28
CA PRO A 449 -25.84 2.14 9.60
C PRO A 449 -26.04 3.49 8.90
N PHE A 450 -25.48 4.57 9.47
CA PHE A 450 -25.51 5.91 8.86
C PHE A 450 -24.52 6.00 7.68
N ILE A 451 -23.29 5.51 7.86
CA ILE A 451 -22.25 5.48 6.81
C ILE A 451 -22.71 4.65 5.61
N ALA A 452 -23.31 3.49 5.86
CA ALA A 452 -23.90 2.61 4.84
C ALA A 452 -25.24 3.12 4.28
N ARG A 453 -25.79 4.24 4.78
CA ARG A 453 -27.06 4.85 4.35
C ARG A 453 -28.28 3.92 4.48
N ILE A 454 -28.28 3.05 5.48
CA ILE A 454 -29.40 2.15 5.79
C ILE A 454 -30.56 2.91 6.45
N ILE A 455 -30.26 3.96 7.22
CA ILE A 455 -31.26 4.76 7.95
C ILE A 455 -32.01 5.69 6.97
N PRO A 456 -33.36 5.61 6.85
CA PRO A 456 -34.15 6.49 5.98
C PRO A 456 -34.10 7.96 6.41
N PRO A 457 -34.22 8.92 5.47
CA PRO A 457 -34.14 10.36 5.77
C PRO A 457 -35.29 10.87 6.64
N GLU A 458 -36.43 10.18 6.68
CA GLU A 458 -37.58 10.48 7.55
C GLU A 458 -37.51 9.82 8.95
N SER A 459 -36.46 9.03 9.22
CA SER A 459 -36.36 8.30 10.49
C SER A 459 -35.88 9.19 11.64
N TRP A 460 -36.58 9.15 12.77
CA TRP A 460 -36.15 9.81 14.02
C TRP A 460 -34.78 9.30 14.51
N ILE A 461 -34.38 8.08 14.12
CA ILE A 461 -33.05 7.54 14.44
C ILE A 461 -31.96 8.32 13.70
N LEU A 462 -32.24 8.86 12.50
CA LEU A 462 -31.28 9.72 11.79
C LEU A 462 -31.02 11.02 12.56
N GLU A 463 -32.07 11.63 13.14
CA GLU A 463 -31.93 12.78 14.02
C GLU A 463 -31.02 12.45 15.21
N LYS A 464 -31.17 11.26 15.82
CA LYS A 464 -30.29 10.81 16.93
C LYS A 464 -28.85 10.53 16.50
N GLN A 465 -28.62 9.96 15.32
CA GLN A 465 -27.26 9.84 14.79
C GLN A 465 -26.63 11.21 14.51
N LEU A 466 -27.39 12.20 14.04
CA LEU A 466 -26.92 13.56 13.82
C LEU A 466 -26.68 14.34 15.14
N GLU A 467 -27.51 14.12 16.17
CA GLU A 467 -27.26 14.62 17.54
C GLU A 467 -25.94 14.05 18.11
N LEU A 468 -25.68 12.75 17.95
CA LEU A 468 -24.43 12.11 18.37
C LEU A 468 -23.22 12.65 17.59
N ILE A 469 -23.31 12.72 16.26
CA ILE A 469 -22.28 13.25 15.36
C ILE A 469 -21.91 14.70 15.70
N SER A 470 -22.89 15.55 16.02
CA SER A 470 -22.66 16.97 16.32
C SER A 470 -22.25 17.26 17.77
N ASN A 471 -22.28 16.28 18.67
CA ASN A 471 -21.98 16.46 20.08
C ASN A 471 -20.48 16.68 20.33
N SER A 472 -20.07 17.94 20.52
CA SER A 472 -18.67 18.34 20.79
C SER A 472 -18.10 17.88 22.14
N SER A 473 -18.95 17.52 23.10
CA SER A 473 -18.51 16.99 24.40
C SER A 473 -18.13 15.51 24.32
N LEU A 474 -18.79 14.75 23.44
CA LEU A 474 -18.59 13.31 23.26
C LEU A 474 -17.70 12.99 22.05
N PHE A 475 -18.05 13.48 20.86
CA PHE A 475 -17.66 12.83 19.61
C PHE A 475 -17.15 13.80 18.53
N TRP A 476 -17.76 14.97 18.35
CA TRP A 476 -17.23 16.02 17.49
C TRP A 476 -16.00 16.70 18.12
N THR A 477 -15.08 17.16 17.27
CA THR A 477 -13.89 17.93 17.65
C THR A 477 -13.56 19.00 16.60
N ASN A 478 -12.65 19.92 16.94
CA ASN A 478 -12.10 20.90 15.99
C ASN A 478 -11.27 20.26 14.84
N TYR A 479 -11.07 18.94 14.87
CA TYR A 479 -10.27 18.16 13.93
C TYR A 479 -11.08 17.07 13.21
N GLY A 480 -12.41 17.01 13.42
CA GLY A 480 -13.30 15.95 12.92
C GLY A 480 -13.89 15.08 14.03
N LEU A 481 -14.41 13.91 13.67
CA LEU A 481 -14.95 12.93 14.63
C LEU A 481 -13.84 12.15 15.33
N ARG A 482 -14.08 11.71 16.58
CA ARG A 482 -13.23 10.74 17.29
C ARG A 482 -13.54 9.32 16.80
N SER A 483 -12.59 8.38 16.92
CA SER A 483 -12.86 6.95 16.73
C SER A 483 -13.79 6.36 17.80
N LEU A 484 -13.64 6.82 19.05
CA LEU A 484 -14.46 6.47 20.19
C LEU A 484 -14.93 7.75 20.90
N ALA A 485 -16.18 7.77 21.37
CA ALA A 485 -16.71 8.86 22.17
C ALA A 485 -15.99 8.98 23.52
N LYS A 486 -15.93 10.20 24.06
CA LYS A 486 -15.20 10.49 25.30
C LYS A 486 -15.94 9.95 26.55
N THR A 487 -15.71 8.69 26.89
CA THR A 487 -16.03 8.10 28.19
C THR A 487 -14.99 8.50 29.26
N ARG A 488 -15.17 8.01 30.50
CA ARG A 488 -14.09 7.92 31.48
C ARG A 488 -13.48 6.52 31.36
N GLU A 489 -12.15 6.45 31.46
CA GLU A 489 -11.33 5.23 31.45
C GLU A 489 -11.33 4.43 30.12
N TRP A 490 -10.16 4.38 29.43
CA TRP A 490 -9.52 3.20 28.79
C TRP A 490 -8.32 3.61 27.89
N ALA A 491 -7.45 2.64 27.58
CA ALA A 491 -6.27 2.76 26.71
C ALA A 491 -5.91 1.36 26.10
N ILE A 492 -4.98 1.29 25.14
CA ILE A 492 -4.98 0.34 23.99
C ILE A 492 -3.79 -0.65 23.93
N SER A 493 -3.98 -1.88 23.39
CA SER A 493 -2.91 -2.84 22.96
C SER A 493 -3.43 -4.09 22.16
N GLY A 494 -2.84 -4.45 20.99
CA GLY A 494 -3.35 -5.39 19.92
C GLY A 494 -2.97 -6.92 19.91
N HIS A 495 -3.12 -7.64 18.75
CA HIS A 495 -2.55 -8.97 18.21
C HIS A 495 -3.55 -9.98 17.45
N SER A 496 -3.10 -11.08 16.76
CA SER A 496 -3.68 -11.71 15.47
C SER A 496 -3.95 -13.29 15.32
N GLN A 497 -4.16 -13.86 14.06
CA GLN A 497 -4.18 -15.31 13.49
C GLN A 497 -5.54 -16.06 13.06
N SER A 498 -5.79 -17.11 12.17
CA SER A 498 -5.04 -18.05 11.19
C SER A 498 -5.78 -18.99 10.09
N SER A 499 -5.20 -19.26 8.86
CA SER A 499 -5.41 -20.37 7.79
C SER A 499 -6.67 -20.46 6.82
N VAL A 500 -6.81 -20.95 5.53
CA VAL A 500 -6.18 -21.93 4.54
C VAL A 500 -5.75 -21.49 3.05
N HIS A 501 -6.39 -21.78 1.84
CA HIS A 501 -5.65 -21.92 0.49
C HIS A 501 -6.28 -21.65 -0.98
N ARG A 502 -5.45 -21.67 -2.08
CA ARG A 502 -5.38 -21.06 -3.50
C ARG A 502 -6.39 -21.33 -4.68
N ILE A 503 -6.66 -20.35 -5.60
CA ILE A 503 -7.23 -20.49 -7.01
C ILE A 503 -6.85 -19.32 -7.98
N GLU A 504 -6.93 -19.45 -9.33
CA GLU A 504 -6.43 -18.39 -10.28
C GLU A 504 -7.09 -18.27 -11.68
N LYS A 505 -7.10 -17.04 -12.24
CA LYS A 505 -7.06 -16.63 -13.68
C LYS A 505 -6.91 -15.10 -13.86
N GLN A 506 -5.89 -14.64 -14.62
CA GLN A 506 -5.60 -13.22 -14.92
C GLN A 506 -6.54 -12.57 -15.97
N PHE A 507 -6.54 -11.24 -16.03
CA PHE A 507 -7.34 -10.41 -16.94
C PHE A 507 -6.59 -9.99 -18.23
N ASN A 508 -7.17 -10.31 -19.40
CA ASN A 508 -6.57 -9.99 -20.71
C ASN A 508 -6.58 -8.50 -21.07
N GLN A 509 -7.51 -7.70 -20.52
CA GLN A 509 -7.70 -6.30 -20.94
C GLN A 509 -6.59 -5.34 -20.48
N PHE A 510 -5.78 -5.71 -19.48
CA PHE A 510 -4.65 -4.91 -19.02
C PHE A 510 -3.34 -5.23 -19.75
N GLN A 511 -3.36 -6.09 -20.76
CA GLN A 511 -2.17 -6.42 -21.57
C GLN A 511 -1.97 -5.39 -22.70
N GLY A 512 -0.97 -5.61 -23.57
CA GLY A 512 -0.73 -4.75 -24.74
C GLY A 512 -0.29 -3.33 -24.37
N GLU A 513 -0.86 -2.32 -25.04
CA GLU A 513 -0.49 -0.91 -24.84
C GLU A 513 -0.74 -0.41 -23.41
N HIS A 514 -1.75 -0.91 -22.69
CA HIS A 514 -1.97 -0.51 -21.29
C HIS A 514 -0.81 -0.98 -20.40
N LYS A 515 -0.46 -2.27 -20.46
CA LYS A 515 0.70 -2.85 -19.75
C LYS A 515 2.00 -2.12 -20.08
N GLU A 516 2.19 -1.78 -21.35
CA GLU A 516 3.36 -1.06 -21.81
C GLU A 516 3.38 0.38 -21.28
N SER A 517 2.24 1.10 -21.35
CA SER A 517 2.11 2.47 -20.87
C SER A 517 2.37 2.61 -19.36
N LEU A 518 2.24 1.52 -18.60
CA LEU A 518 2.55 1.42 -17.19
C LEU A 518 3.79 0.56 -16.90
N TYR A 519 4.59 0.18 -17.91
CA TYR A 519 5.73 -0.72 -17.69
C TYR A 519 6.77 -0.09 -16.76
N TRP A 520 7.28 1.10 -17.11
CA TRP A 520 8.17 1.89 -16.24
C TRP A 520 7.40 2.87 -15.36
N GLY A 521 7.85 3.05 -14.11
CA GLY A 521 7.40 4.13 -13.24
C GLY A 521 8.19 4.20 -11.93
N THR A 522 7.72 5.04 -11.02
CA THR A 522 8.28 5.29 -9.67
C THR A 522 7.98 4.16 -8.67
N TYR A 523 7.80 2.93 -9.16
CA TYR A 523 7.15 1.81 -8.48
C TYR A 523 8.00 1.09 -7.41
N ARG A 524 8.93 1.80 -6.77
CA ARG A 524 9.73 1.35 -5.60
C ARG A 524 9.53 2.33 -4.42
N PRO A 525 8.30 2.45 -3.87
CA PRO A 525 7.91 3.51 -2.92
C PRO A 525 8.68 3.56 -1.59
N GLN A 526 9.31 2.43 -1.19
CA GLN A 526 10.12 2.25 0.02
C GLN A 526 11.42 3.07 0.08
N VAL A 527 11.84 3.68 -1.03
CA VAL A 527 13.01 4.57 -1.10
C VAL A 527 12.59 5.96 -1.56
N TYR A 528 13.36 7.00 -1.19
CA TYR A 528 12.97 8.41 -1.42
C TYR A 528 12.70 8.71 -2.89
N LEU A 529 13.60 8.28 -3.78
CA LEU A 529 13.33 8.14 -5.22
C LEU A 529 13.80 6.77 -5.70
N GLY A 530 12.88 5.98 -6.25
CA GLY A 530 13.17 4.68 -6.85
C GLY A 530 12.30 4.43 -8.08
N ILE A 531 12.92 3.90 -9.12
CA ILE A 531 12.31 3.58 -10.42
C ILE A 531 12.39 2.07 -10.62
N ARG A 532 11.29 1.48 -11.10
CA ARG A 532 11.11 0.03 -11.26
C ARG A 532 10.20 -0.22 -12.46
N ALA A 533 10.51 -1.24 -13.24
CA ALA A 533 9.61 -1.79 -14.25
C ALA A 533 8.67 -2.86 -13.65
N ARG A 534 7.42 -2.93 -14.15
CA ARG A 534 6.42 -3.96 -13.83
C ARG A 534 6.78 -5.32 -14.46
N THR A 535 7.85 -5.92 -13.94
CA THR A 535 8.35 -7.26 -14.29
C THR A 535 8.97 -7.91 -13.05
N PRO A 536 8.85 -9.23 -12.83
CA PRO A 536 9.36 -9.93 -11.64
C PRO A 536 10.85 -9.74 -11.35
N GLN A 537 11.67 -9.61 -12.38
CA GLN A 537 13.12 -9.37 -12.31
C GLN A 537 13.44 -8.06 -13.02
N SER A 538 13.29 -6.95 -12.31
CA SER A 538 13.35 -5.60 -12.88
C SER A 538 14.77 -5.10 -13.09
N LEU A 539 14.93 -4.08 -13.95
CA LEU A 539 16.11 -3.21 -13.95
C LEU A 539 15.72 -1.99 -13.11
N ILE A 540 16.18 -1.92 -11.86
CA ILE A 540 15.80 -0.88 -10.90
C ILE A 540 16.83 0.25 -10.87
N ALA A 541 16.37 1.48 -10.62
CA ALA A 541 17.21 2.65 -10.44
C ALA A 541 16.73 3.50 -9.26
N GLY A 542 17.53 4.46 -8.79
CA GLY A 542 17.13 5.36 -7.71
C GLY A 542 18.25 6.21 -7.13
N LEU A 543 17.86 7.09 -6.20
CA LEU A 543 18.73 8.10 -5.60
C LEU A 543 19.06 7.77 -4.15
N MET A 544 20.32 7.99 -3.79
CA MET A 544 20.81 8.15 -2.42
C MET A 544 21.58 9.47 -2.32
N TRP A 545 21.76 9.98 -1.11
CA TRP A 545 22.65 11.10 -0.85
C TRP A 545 23.17 11.08 0.58
N ILE A 546 24.22 11.86 0.86
CA ILE A 546 24.79 11.94 2.21
C ILE A 546 24.42 13.25 2.90
N ASN A 547 23.91 13.12 4.12
CA ASN A 547 23.83 14.21 5.10
C ASN A 547 25.09 14.22 5.99
N GLU A 548 25.53 15.40 6.44
CA GLU A 548 26.62 15.56 7.41
C GLU A 548 26.10 16.31 8.65
N ARG A 549 25.93 15.58 9.75
CA ARG A 549 25.38 16.08 11.01
C ARG A 549 26.24 15.62 12.19
N ASP A 550 26.61 16.54 13.07
CA ASP A 550 27.45 16.29 14.26
C ASP A 550 28.78 15.55 13.95
N ASN A 551 29.41 15.88 12.81
CA ASN A 551 30.60 15.22 12.24
C ASN A 551 30.41 13.71 11.93
N LYS A 552 29.16 13.28 11.69
CA LYS A 552 28.81 11.96 11.18
C LYS A 552 28.17 12.09 9.81
N TYR A 553 28.53 11.18 8.91
CA TYR A 553 27.87 11.00 7.63
C TYR A 553 26.71 10.01 7.78
N GLN A 554 25.59 10.27 7.10
CA GLN A 554 24.42 9.39 7.06
C GLN A 554 23.95 9.25 5.60
N LEU A 555 23.83 8.02 5.09
CA LEU A 555 23.33 7.76 3.74
C LEU A 555 21.78 7.69 3.74
N ARG A 556 21.15 8.69 3.14
CA ARG A 556 19.71 8.72 2.87
C ARG A 556 19.42 7.90 1.62
N HIS A 557 18.44 6.99 1.68
CA HIS A 557 18.00 6.16 0.55
C HIS A 557 16.60 5.59 0.80
N VAL A 558 16.47 4.79 1.87
CA VAL A 558 15.21 4.21 2.35
C VAL A 558 14.38 5.30 3.05
N CYS A 559 13.07 5.35 2.78
CA CYS A 559 12.14 6.22 3.48
C CYS A 559 12.12 5.87 4.98
N LYS A 560 12.64 6.75 5.85
CA LYS A 560 12.69 6.59 7.31
C LYS A 560 12.03 7.78 8.01
N HIS A 561 11.53 7.57 9.24
CA HIS A 561 11.17 8.69 10.12
C HIS A 561 12.40 9.24 10.86
N GLU A 562 13.35 8.34 11.12
CA GLU A 562 14.62 8.54 11.82
C GLU A 562 15.61 9.43 11.07
N ASP A 563 15.37 9.68 9.79
CA ASP A 563 16.19 10.58 8.95
C ASP A 563 15.85 12.07 9.15
N GLU A 564 14.76 12.41 9.86
CA GLU A 564 14.38 13.78 10.27
C GLU A 564 14.31 14.84 9.13
N LEU A 565 13.97 14.43 7.90
CA LEU A 565 13.69 15.35 6.78
C LEU A 565 12.53 16.29 7.14
N SER A 566 12.70 17.59 6.85
CA SER A 566 11.68 18.61 7.12
C SER A 566 10.49 18.55 6.15
N THR A 567 10.71 18.02 4.95
CA THR A 567 9.64 17.47 4.09
C THR A 567 10.21 16.46 3.11
N TYR A 568 9.41 15.43 2.78
CA TYR A 568 9.64 14.62 1.58
C TYR A 568 8.30 14.24 0.97
N GLY A 569 8.15 14.43 -0.34
CA GLY A 569 6.91 14.03 -1.00
C GLY A 569 6.74 14.50 -2.45
N TRP A 570 5.92 13.75 -3.16
CA TRP A 570 5.47 14.05 -4.53
C TRP A 570 4.46 15.20 -4.52
N THR A 571 4.91 16.42 -4.82
CA THR A 571 4.05 17.60 -4.89
C THR A 571 3.21 17.63 -6.17
N LYS A 572 3.60 16.85 -7.19
CA LYS A 572 2.80 16.51 -8.37
C LYS A 572 3.14 15.07 -8.79
N HIS A 573 2.16 14.26 -9.20
CA HIS A 573 2.38 12.95 -9.84
C HIS A 573 1.14 12.60 -10.67
N ASN A 574 1.29 11.83 -11.76
CA ASN A 574 0.15 11.37 -12.56
C ASN A 574 -0.02 9.83 -12.61
N GLY A 575 0.91 9.06 -12.04
CA GLY A 575 0.86 7.59 -12.00
C GLY A 575 1.31 6.87 -13.28
N ARG A 576 1.57 7.62 -14.36
CA ARG A 576 1.96 7.07 -15.68
C ARG A 576 3.37 7.47 -16.10
N ASP A 577 3.62 8.76 -16.24
CA ASP A 577 4.79 9.28 -16.96
C ASP A 577 5.38 10.57 -16.37
N PHE A 578 4.78 11.15 -15.33
CA PHE A 578 5.27 12.37 -14.69
C PHE A 578 5.19 12.32 -13.16
N GLY A 579 6.29 12.73 -12.52
CA GLY A 579 6.38 12.93 -11.08
C GLY A 579 7.32 14.08 -10.73
N HIS A 580 6.92 14.93 -9.78
CA HIS A 580 7.73 16.00 -9.21
C HIS A 580 7.73 15.88 -7.69
N GLN A 581 8.90 15.68 -7.10
CA GLN A 581 9.11 15.48 -5.67
C GLN A 581 10.03 16.56 -5.10
N VAL A 582 9.77 16.96 -3.86
CA VAL A 582 10.69 17.77 -3.05
C VAL A 582 11.17 16.93 -1.88
N LEU A 583 12.48 17.02 -1.58
CA LEU A 583 13.18 16.38 -0.48
C LEU A 583 13.98 17.48 0.26
N ALA A 584 13.54 17.87 1.45
CA ALA A 584 14.25 18.84 2.29
C ALA A 584 14.88 18.11 3.48
N ASP A 585 16.21 17.99 3.44
CA ASP A 585 17.04 17.29 4.41
C ASP A 585 17.89 18.33 5.16
N HIS A 586 17.28 18.87 6.21
CA HIS A 586 17.77 20.03 6.97
C HIS A 586 17.99 21.26 6.06
N ALA A 587 19.23 21.69 5.86
CA ALA A 587 19.57 22.88 5.06
C ALA A 587 19.71 22.58 3.55
N MET A 588 19.60 21.32 3.12
CA MET A 588 19.66 20.94 1.71
C MET A 588 18.26 20.65 1.18
N ILE A 589 17.91 21.26 0.05
CA ILE A 589 16.68 20.94 -0.69
C ILE A 589 17.08 20.31 -2.02
N LEU A 590 16.67 19.07 -2.24
CA LEU A 590 16.69 18.41 -3.54
C LEU A 590 15.27 18.41 -4.13
N THR A 591 15.15 18.72 -5.41
CA THR A 591 13.92 18.54 -6.19
C THR A 591 14.20 17.50 -7.27
N THR A 592 13.32 16.52 -7.43
CA THR A 592 13.47 15.49 -8.47
C THR A 592 12.27 15.44 -9.39
N VAL A 593 12.50 15.47 -10.70
CA VAL A 593 11.44 15.39 -11.72
C VAL A 593 11.63 14.13 -12.56
N PHE A 594 10.75 13.16 -12.38
CA PHE A 594 10.64 11.97 -13.22
C PHE A 594 9.78 12.26 -14.44
N LEU A 595 10.26 11.86 -15.62
CA LEU A 595 9.55 11.93 -16.89
C LEU A 595 9.73 10.63 -17.67
N LYS A 596 8.67 10.13 -18.30
CA LYS A 596 8.71 9.00 -19.25
C LYS A 596 8.17 9.43 -20.62
N SER A 597 8.72 8.90 -21.71
CA SER A 597 8.26 9.22 -23.06
C SER A 597 8.62 8.13 -24.07
N LYS A 598 7.60 7.51 -24.71
CA LYS A 598 7.79 6.58 -25.82
C LYS A 598 7.88 7.34 -27.14
N GLY A 599 9.01 7.19 -27.84
CA GLY A 599 9.25 7.77 -29.16
C GLY A 599 9.35 6.70 -30.26
N ALA A 600 9.49 7.14 -31.51
CA ALA A 600 9.86 6.24 -32.60
C ALA A 600 11.33 5.81 -32.41
N GLY A 601 11.54 4.52 -32.09
CA GLY A 601 12.84 3.93 -31.78
C GLY A 601 12.98 3.46 -30.33
N SER A 602 12.15 3.94 -29.39
CA SER A 602 12.18 3.47 -28.01
C SER A 602 11.79 1.99 -27.89
N GLY A 603 12.39 1.28 -26.93
CA GLY A 603 12.04 -0.08 -26.56
C GLY A 603 10.72 -0.19 -25.79
N TYR A 604 10.42 -1.41 -25.29
CA TYR A 604 9.16 -1.68 -24.58
C TYR A 604 9.04 -0.80 -23.33
N GLY A 605 7.92 -0.09 -23.22
CA GLY A 605 7.64 0.81 -22.09
C GLY A 605 8.17 2.24 -22.27
N GLY A 606 8.97 2.49 -23.30
CA GLY A 606 9.55 3.81 -23.60
C GLY A 606 10.76 4.19 -22.74
N ASP A 607 11.29 5.38 -23.03
CA ASP A 607 12.48 5.95 -22.37
C ASP A 607 12.09 6.76 -21.12
N TRP A 608 12.99 6.93 -20.16
CA TRP A 608 12.74 7.77 -18.98
C TRP A 608 13.93 8.66 -18.59
N ALA A 609 13.63 9.76 -17.90
CA ALA A 609 14.58 10.72 -17.39
C ALA A 609 14.23 11.13 -15.94
N VAL A 610 15.27 11.46 -15.17
CA VAL A 610 15.19 12.10 -13.86
C VAL A 610 16.03 13.37 -13.90
N ARG A 611 15.41 14.53 -13.72
CA ARG A 611 16.14 15.74 -13.30
C ARG A 611 16.32 15.71 -11.79
N ILE A 612 17.49 16.10 -11.32
CA ILE A 612 17.79 16.40 -9.92
C ILE A 612 18.34 17.82 -9.85
N ASP A 613 17.60 18.70 -9.18
CA ASP A 613 17.99 20.08 -8.88
C ASP A 613 18.31 20.17 -7.38
N GLY A 614 19.48 20.70 -7.02
CA GLY A 614 19.90 20.82 -5.62
C GLY A 614 20.24 22.25 -5.22
N GLN A 615 19.78 22.68 -4.05
CA GLN A 615 20.03 24.00 -3.47
C GLN A 615 20.19 23.95 -1.95
N ILE A 616 20.78 25.01 -1.37
CA ILE A 616 20.85 25.24 0.07
C ILE A 616 19.76 26.24 0.47
N ASP A 617 18.99 25.92 1.51
CA ASP A 617 18.04 26.83 2.17
C ASP A 617 18.80 27.85 3.04
N LYS A 618 18.35 29.10 3.11
CA LYS A 618 19.18 30.28 3.48
C LYS A 618 18.83 30.97 4.79
#